data_AF-A0A356KHC2-F1
#
_entry.id   AF-A0A356KHC2-F1
#
_cell.length_a   1.000
_cell.length_b   1.000
_cell.length_c   1.000
_cell.angle_alpha   90.00
_cell.angle_beta   90.00
_cell.angle_gamma   90.00
#
_symmetry.space_group_name_H-M   'P 1'
#
loop_
_entity.id
_entity.type
_entity.pdbx_description
1 polymer ?
#
loop_
_entity_poly.entity_id
_entity_poly.type
_entity_poly.pdbx_seq_one_letter_code
_entity_poly.pdbx_strand_id
1 'polypeptide(L)'
;TFAFHPEPPPPALLEAIEQGQTLTIDPNGLLLEAARRLDESEQSASVTETWGSSVRIRRGFLAGSLSGVGLAAVLQTLQAERLSGTLSISGDEGEQQLYFKRGEAFLFRRDDTDAESLREFLGESWEEKVVFARHSGATGCVHEDDLPEVEVEALKEAFFDTLFWHDAQFEFLLDALPEDFEEPEGATRIALHSSRFLLQVVGRLQEWDELSREVGGEQAVYRFATPAAKLEAVQTFGPPELLTLIDGRISLGELARRTGLEILEVARVVRDLRTINLIARV
;
A
#
# COMPACT_ATOMS: atom_id res chain seq x y z
N THR A 1 -9.78 29.67 -28.73
CA THR A 1 -10.54 28.57 -29.34
C THR A 1 -9.63 27.37 -29.38
N PHE A 2 -9.86 26.36 -28.54
CA PHE A 2 -9.07 25.12 -28.54
C PHE A 2 -9.51 24.27 -29.72
N ALA A 3 -8.58 23.89 -30.60
CA ALA A 3 -8.85 23.02 -31.74
C ALA A 3 -8.22 21.66 -31.45
N PHE A 4 -9.06 20.66 -31.21
CA PHE A 4 -8.63 19.28 -31.01
C PHE A 4 -8.47 18.61 -32.39
N HIS A 5 -7.25 18.18 -32.70
CA HIS A 5 -6.92 17.43 -33.90
C HIS A 5 -6.46 16.03 -33.49
N PRO A 6 -7.38 15.06 -33.34
CA PRO A 6 -6.98 13.71 -32.99
C PRO A 6 -6.15 13.11 -34.13
N GLU A 7 -5.01 12.52 -33.79
CA GLU A 7 -4.32 11.64 -34.71
C GLU A 7 -5.17 10.40 -34.98
N PRO A 8 -5.15 9.86 -36.21
CA PRO A 8 -5.86 8.63 -36.51
C PRO A 8 -5.33 7.49 -35.63
N PRO A 9 -6.19 6.61 -35.11
CA PRO A 9 -5.76 5.51 -34.28
C PRO A 9 -4.80 4.58 -35.05
N PRO A 10 -3.84 3.95 -34.36
CA PRO A 10 -2.90 3.03 -35.01
C PRO A 10 -3.66 1.91 -35.77
N PRO A 11 -3.20 1.50 -36.97
CA PRO A 11 -3.86 0.45 -37.76
C PRO A 11 -4.06 -0.86 -36.99
N ALA A 12 -3.11 -1.22 -36.12
CA ALA A 12 -3.19 -2.41 -35.27
C ALA A 12 -4.37 -2.37 -34.27
N LEU A 13 -4.73 -1.18 -33.79
CA LEU A 13 -5.89 -1.01 -32.90
C LEU A 13 -7.20 -1.25 -33.67
N LEU A 14 -7.27 -0.77 -34.91
CA LEU A 14 -8.42 -0.98 -35.79
C LEU A 14 -8.58 -2.47 -36.13
N GLU A 15 -7.48 -3.17 -36.44
CA GLU A 15 -7.49 -4.61 -36.69
C GLU A 15 -7.94 -5.42 -35.46
N ALA A 16 -7.51 -5.04 -34.25
CA ALA A 16 -7.93 -5.70 -33.01
C ALA A 16 -9.44 -5.54 -32.73
N ILE A 17 -9.98 -4.34 -32.98
CA ILE A 17 -11.42 -4.06 -32.87
C ILE A 17 -12.21 -4.85 -33.91
N GLU A 18 -11.72 -4.92 -35.15
CA GLU A 18 -12.36 -5.70 -36.24
C GLU A 18 -12.36 -7.20 -35.96
N GLN A 19 -11.36 -7.71 -35.22
CA GLN A 19 -11.28 -9.10 -34.77
C GLN A 19 -12.11 -9.40 -33.52
N GLY A 20 -12.88 -8.43 -33.01
CA GLY A 20 -13.75 -8.60 -31.85
C GLY A 20 -12.98 -8.72 -30.52
N GLN A 21 -11.74 -8.23 -30.46
CA GLN A 21 -11.01 -8.19 -29.21
C GLN A 21 -11.58 -7.10 -28.30
N THR A 22 -11.93 -7.46 -27.07
CA THR A 22 -12.35 -6.50 -26.06
C THR A 22 -11.15 -5.66 -25.64
N LEU A 23 -11.19 -4.37 -25.95
CA LEU A 23 -10.18 -3.41 -25.49
C LEU A 23 -10.43 -3.11 -24.01
N THR A 24 -9.72 -3.78 -23.11
CA THR A 24 -9.73 -3.43 -21.69
C THR A 24 -8.84 -2.21 -21.51
N ILE A 25 -9.46 -1.04 -21.37
CA ILE A 25 -8.75 0.19 -21.05
C ILE A 25 -8.53 0.22 -19.53
N ASP A 26 -7.28 0.20 -19.09
CA ASP A 26 -6.92 0.55 -17.71
C ASP A 26 -6.95 2.09 -17.58
N PRO A 27 -7.96 2.68 -16.90
CA PRO A 27 -8.08 4.12 -16.80
C PRO A 27 -6.89 4.74 -16.05
N ASN A 28 -6.30 4.02 -15.10
CA ASN A 28 -5.18 4.51 -14.30
C ASN A 28 -3.88 4.48 -15.12
N GLY A 29 -3.65 3.41 -15.88
CA GLY A 29 -2.57 3.32 -16.86
C GLY A 29 -2.61 4.45 -17.90
N LEU A 30 -3.80 4.79 -18.41
CA LEU A 30 -3.95 5.93 -19.31
C LEU A 30 -3.68 7.28 -18.65
N LEU A 31 -4.13 7.48 -17.41
CA LEU A 31 -3.85 8.71 -16.67
C LEU A 31 -2.35 8.88 -16.39
N LEU A 32 -1.67 7.78 -16.05
CA LEU A 32 -0.21 7.76 -15.86
C LEU A 32 0.54 8.05 -17.14
N GLU A 33 0.17 7.41 -18.25
CA GLU A 33 0.79 7.66 -19.56
C GLU A 33 0.53 9.09 -20.05
N ALA A 34 -0.67 9.63 -19.81
CA ALA A 34 -1.00 11.01 -20.12
C ALA A 34 -0.17 11.99 -19.27
N ALA A 35 -0.02 11.72 -17.98
CA ALA A 35 0.83 12.50 -17.08
C ALA A 35 2.31 12.47 -17.51
N ARG A 36 2.80 11.28 -17.89
CA ARG A 36 4.16 11.07 -18.41
C ARG A 36 4.42 11.88 -19.68
N ARG A 37 3.50 11.81 -20.66
CA ARG A 37 3.63 12.56 -21.93
C ARG A 37 3.54 14.07 -21.75
N LEU A 38 2.75 14.54 -20.79
CA LEU A 38 2.71 15.96 -20.44
C LEU A 38 4.09 16.42 -19.92
N ASP A 39 4.71 15.65 -19.03
CA ASP A 39 6.05 15.96 -18.50
C ASP A 39 7.14 15.91 -19.60
N GLU A 40 7.12 14.92 -20.49
CA GLU A 40 8.05 14.83 -21.64
C GLU A 40 7.90 16.01 -22.62
N SER A 41 6.68 16.51 -22.80
CA SER A 41 6.41 17.66 -23.67
C SER A 41 6.90 18.99 -23.06
N GLU A 42 6.90 19.12 -21.73
CA GLU A 42 7.46 20.27 -21.02
C GLU A 42 9.00 20.23 -21.00
N GLN A 43 9.61 19.04 -20.87
CA GLN A 43 11.07 18.87 -20.92
C GLN A 43 11.67 19.17 -22.30
N SER A 44 10.91 18.97 -23.38
CA SER A 44 11.34 19.29 -24.76
C SER A 44 11.40 20.80 -25.06
N ALA A 45 10.97 21.66 -24.12
CA ALA A 45 10.89 23.11 -24.28
C ALA A 45 11.83 23.90 -23.32
N SER A 46 12.99 23.36 -22.94
CA SER A 46 13.96 24.10 -22.12
C SER A 46 15.27 24.41 -22.86
N VAL A 47 15.33 25.62 -23.43
CA VAL A 47 16.58 26.34 -23.72
C VAL A 47 16.99 27.08 -22.44
N THR A 48 18.26 26.89 -22.06
CA THR A 48 19.08 27.56 -21.04
C THR A 48 18.50 28.80 -20.35
N GLU A 49 18.42 28.78 -19.02
CA GLU A 49 19.05 29.83 -18.18
C GLU A 49 19.13 29.44 -16.70
N THR A 50 20.20 29.95 -16.08
CA THR A 50 20.73 29.68 -14.75
C THR A 50 20.11 30.55 -13.63
N TRP A 51 19.93 29.91 -12.47
CA TRP A 51 19.88 30.43 -11.08
C TRP A 51 18.59 31.07 -10.55
N GLY A 52 18.21 30.62 -9.34
CA GLY A 52 17.41 31.36 -8.38
C GLY A 52 16.10 30.70 -7.99
N SER A 53 16.12 29.96 -6.88
CA SER A 53 14.98 29.67 -5.98
C SER A 53 13.58 30.00 -6.51
N SER A 54 12.89 28.99 -7.03
CA SER A 54 11.42 28.90 -7.04
C SER A 54 11.01 27.49 -7.41
N VAL A 55 10.52 26.74 -6.40
CA VAL A 55 9.73 25.53 -6.59
C VAL A 55 8.51 25.88 -7.42
N ARG A 56 8.39 25.27 -8.60
CA ARG A 56 7.13 24.84 -9.19
C ARG A 56 7.40 24.08 -10.49
N ILE A 57 7.18 22.75 -10.46
CA ILE A 57 6.78 21.99 -11.65
C ILE A 57 5.70 21.01 -11.19
N ARG A 58 4.55 21.06 -11.89
CA ARG A 58 3.41 20.16 -11.69
C ARG A 58 3.81 18.78 -12.20
N ARG A 59 4.39 17.95 -11.34
CA ARG A 59 4.75 16.55 -11.66
C ARG A 59 3.49 15.71 -11.89
N GLY A 60 3.62 14.68 -12.73
CA GLY A 60 2.64 13.61 -12.85
C GLY A 60 2.31 13.06 -11.46
N PHE A 61 1.09 13.36 -11.02
CA PHE A 61 0.64 13.20 -9.65
C PHE A 61 -0.59 12.30 -9.69
N LEU A 62 -0.52 11.18 -8.99
CA LEU A 62 -1.70 10.39 -8.65
C LEU A 62 -1.93 10.51 -7.17
N ALA A 63 -3.18 10.75 -6.76
CA ALA A 63 -3.58 10.61 -5.38
C ALA A 63 -4.95 9.96 -5.27
N GLY A 64 -5.19 9.28 -4.17
CA GLY A 64 -6.47 8.64 -3.91
C GLY A 64 -6.54 8.03 -2.51
N SER A 65 -7.71 7.50 -2.19
CA SER A 65 -7.95 6.81 -0.92
C SER A 65 -7.49 5.36 -0.99
N LEU A 66 -6.94 4.83 0.10
CA LEU A 66 -6.62 3.40 0.26
C LEU A 66 -7.86 2.51 0.33
N SER A 67 -9.01 3.07 0.73
CA SER A 67 -10.28 2.36 0.86
C SER A 67 -10.92 1.89 -0.46
N GLY A 68 -10.14 1.78 -1.55
CA GLY A 68 -10.61 1.31 -2.84
C GLY A 68 -9.54 0.65 -3.72
N VAL A 69 -10.01 0.07 -4.82
CA VAL A 69 -9.26 -0.66 -5.88
C VAL A 69 -8.08 0.14 -6.49
N GLY A 70 -8.00 1.44 -6.20
CA GLY A 70 -7.03 2.37 -6.80
C GLY A 70 -5.58 1.99 -6.55
N LEU A 71 -5.17 1.73 -5.30
CA LEU A 71 -3.75 1.50 -5.00
C LEU A 71 -3.22 0.21 -5.66
N ALA A 72 -3.99 -0.88 -5.63
CA ALA A 72 -3.58 -2.13 -6.27
C ALA A 72 -3.34 -1.95 -7.78
N ALA A 73 -4.24 -1.22 -8.45
CA ALA A 73 -4.08 -0.89 -9.86
C ALA A 73 -2.85 -0.01 -10.10
N VAL A 74 -2.63 1.02 -9.26
CA VAL A 74 -1.43 1.88 -9.36
C VAL A 74 -0.16 1.05 -9.22
N LEU A 75 -0.05 0.20 -8.20
CA LEU A 75 1.12 -0.65 -7.98
C LEU A 75 1.38 -1.60 -9.17
N GLN A 76 0.31 -2.19 -9.73
CA GLN A 76 0.40 -3.01 -10.94
C GLN A 76 0.93 -2.21 -12.13
N THR A 77 0.43 -0.99 -12.36
CA THR A 77 0.91 -0.12 -13.44
C THR A 77 2.37 0.27 -13.22
N LEU A 78 2.77 0.66 -12.00
CA LEU A 78 4.15 1.02 -11.67
C LEU A 78 5.12 -0.12 -12.00
N GLN A 79 4.73 -1.36 -11.70
CA GLN A 79 5.52 -2.55 -12.00
C GLN A 79 5.55 -2.84 -13.51
N ALA A 80 4.39 -2.82 -14.19
CA ALA A 80 4.27 -3.16 -15.60
C ALA A 80 5.01 -2.17 -16.51
N GLU A 81 4.84 -0.88 -16.25
CA GLU A 81 5.45 0.23 -17.00
C GLU A 81 6.86 0.58 -16.50
N ARG A 82 7.36 -0.12 -15.47
CA ARG A 82 8.68 0.11 -14.86
C ARG A 82 8.90 1.57 -14.48
N LEU A 83 7.88 2.21 -13.90
CA LEU A 83 7.94 3.61 -13.52
C LEU A 83 8.87 3.80 -12.31
N SER A 84 9.41 5.00 -12.19
CA SER A 84 10.20 5.44 -11.03
C SER A 84 9.50 6.59 -10.33
N GLY A 85 9.68 6.71 -9.02
CA GLY A 85 9.01 7.75 -8.23
C GLY A 85 8.88 7.38 -6.76
N THR A 86 8.11 8.17 -6.02
CA THR A 86 7.83 7.96 -4.60
C THR A 86 6.34 7.77 -4.41
N LEU A 87 5.96 6.67 -3.76
CA LEU A 87 4.63 6.43 -3.23
C LEU A 87 4.63 6.80 -1.75
N SER A 88 3.89 7.82 -1.38
CA SER A 88 3.57 8.17 0.01
C SER A 88 2.20 7.63 0.36
N ILE A 89 2.07 7.05 1.54
CA ILE A 89 0.82 6.66 2.19
C ILE A 89 0.74 7.46 3.48
N SER A 90 -0.36 8.18 3.69
CA SER A 90 -0.55 9.03 4.87
C SER A 90 -1.89 8.72 5.52
N GLY A 91 -1.92 8.67 6.85
CA GLY A 91 -3.13 8.47 7.64
C GLY A 91 -2.97 9.09 9.03
N ASP A 92 -3.94 8.83 9.91
CA ASP A 92 -3.89 9.33 11.29
C ASP A 92 -2.74 8.73 12.10
N GLU A 93 -2.24 7.57 11.69
CA GLU A 93 -1.16 6.83 12.36
C GLU A 93 0.25 7.23 11.89
N GLY A 94 0.38 8.00 10.80
CA GLY A 94 1.67 8.48 10.31
C GLY A 94 1.75 8.65 8.80
N GLU A 95 2.98 8.72 8.29
CA GLU A 95 3.29 8.68 6.86
C GLU A 95 4.30 7.57 6.58
N GLN A 96 4.03 6.78 5.56
CA GLN A 96 4.88 5.71 5.07
C GLN A 96 5.26 5.96 3.61
N GLN A 97 6.54 5.76 3.27
CA GLN A 97 7.03 5.97 1.91
C GLN A 97 7.63 4.70 1.32
N LEU A 98 7.31 4.44 0.05
CA LEU A 98 7.88 3.39 -0.77
C LEU A 98 8.42 4.00 -2.07
N TYR A 99 9.67 3.70 -2.38
CA TYR A 99 10.35 4.29 -3.53
C TYR A 99 10.40 3.28 -4.66
N PHE A 100 10.09 3.73 -5.87
CA PHE A 100 10.11 2.92 -7.06
C PHE A 100 11.26 3.37 -7.96
N LYS A 101 12.08 2.42 -8.42
CA LYS A 101 13.09 2.67 -9.45
C LYS A 101 13.01 1.57 -10.49
N ARG A 102 12.63 1.93 -11.72
CA ARG A 102 12.46 1.01 -12.85
C ARG A 102 11.50 -0.16 -12.54
N GLY A 103 10.44 0.11 -11.77
CA GLY A 103 9.46 -0.90 -11.33
C GLY A 103 9.88 -1.75 -10.13
N GLU A 104 11.09 -1.54 -9.59
CA GLU A 104 11.51 -2.18 -8.34
C GLU A 104 11.18 -1.29 -7.14
N ALA A 105 10.73 -1.90 -6.05
CA ALA A 105 10.32 -1.23 -4.83
C ALA A 105 11.45 -1.25 -3.78
N PHE A 106 11.68 -0.10 -3.15
CA PHE A 106 12.73 0.12 -2.17
C PHE A 106 12.14 0.82 -0.94
N LEU A 107 12.60 0.41 0.23
CA LEU A 107 12.42 1.18 1.45
C LEU A 107 13.69 1.99 1.72
N PHE A 108 13.51 3.23 2.14
CA PHE A 108 14.60 4.15 2.42
C PHE A 108 14.52 4.55 3.88
N ARG A 109 15.52 4.15 4.67
CA ARG A 109 15.59 4.43 6.10
C ARG A 109 16.76 5.37 6.36
N ARG A 110 16.53 6.51 7.02
CA ARG A 110 17.64 7.38 7.46
C ARG A 110 18.18 6.91 8.80
N ASP A 111 19.50 6.86 8.95
CA ASP A 111 20.18 6.30 10.12
C ASP A 111 20.06 7.19 11.36
N ASP A 112 19.70 8.46 11.19
CA ASP A 112 19.39 9.41 12.28
C ASP A 112 17.98 9.25 12.86
N THR A 113 17.20 8.24 12.42
CA THR A 113 15.86 8.00 12.98
C THR A 113 15.98 7.51 14.42
N ASP A 114 15.70 8.40 15.36
CA ASP A 114 15.60 8.13 16.79
C ASP A 114 14.65 6.95 17.02
N ALA A 115 14.83 6.20 18.11
CA ALA A 115 13.90 5.12 18.50
C ALA A 115 12.44 5.63 18.67
N GLU A 116 12.26 6.95 18.81
CA GLU A 116 10.99 7.64 18.91
C GLU A 116 10.32 7.83 17.54
N SER A 117 11.07 8.15 16.48
CA SER A 117 10.54 8.22 15.11
C SER A 117 10.41 6.82 14.47
N LEU A 118 11.12 5.80 14.96
CA LEU A 118 10.80 4.39 14.68
C LEU A 118 9.49 3.92 15.33
N ARG A 119 9.15 4.49 16.49
CA ARG A 119 7.85 4.31 17.15
C ARG A 119 6.72 4.93 16.33
N GLU A 120 6.97 6.11 15.77
CA GLU A 120 6.06 6.80 14.86
C GLU A 120 5.93 6.07 13.50
N PHE A 121 7.02 5.44 13.03
CA PHE A 121 7.07 4.67 11.77
C PHE A 121 6.40 3.29 11.85
N LEU A 122 6.35 2.64 13.02
CA LEU A 122 5.89 1.24 13.18
C LEU A 122 4.67 1.09 14.12
N GLY A 123 4.12 2.20 14.64
CA GLY A 123 3.00 2.20 15.59
C GLY A 123 3.34 1.58 16.96
N GLU A 124 2.38 1.51 17.89
CA GLU A 124 2.59 1.01 19.27
C GLU A 124 2.82 -0.52 19.37
N SER A 125 2.66 -1.29 18.29
CA SER A 125 2.74 -2.77 18.28
C SER A 125 4.17 -3.35 18.29
N TRP A 126 5.19 -2.50 18.13
CA TRP A 126 6.58 -2.92 17.89
C TRP A 126 7.37 -3.44 19.12
N GLU A 127 6.90 -3.20 20.36
CA GLU A 127 7.70 -3.44 21.57
C GLU A 127 8.10 -4.91 21.78
N GLU A 128 7.36 -5.87 21.20
CA GLU A 128 7.68 -7.30 21.31
C GLU A 128 8.51 -7.87 20.14
N LYS A 129 8.70 -7.14 19.02
CA LYS A 129 9.32 -7.73 17.80
C LYS A 129 10.62 -7.07 17.31
N VAL A 130 10.98 -5.86 17.76
CA VAL A 130 12.09 -5.08 17.14
C VAL A 130 13.30 -4.84 18.07
N VAL A 131 13.58 -5.76 18.99
CA VAL A 131 14.83 -5.68 19.80
C VAL A 131 16.10 -6.01 18.97
N PHE A 132 15.98 -6.38 17.69
CA PHE A 132 17.12 -6.86 16.90
C PHE A 132 17.65 -5.92 15.79
N ALA A 133 16.95 -4.85 15.43
CA ALA A 133 17.22 -4.04 14.21
C ALA A 133 18.40 -3.04 14.29
N ARG A 134 19.31 -3.20 15.27
CA ARG A 134 20.37 -2.20 15.56
C ARG A 134 21.79 -2.60 15.13
N HIS A 135 21.99 -3.75 14.49
CA HIS A 135 23.33 -4.36 14.40
C HIS A 135 24.04 -4.30 13.04
N SER A 136 23.44 -3.78 11.97
CA SER A 136 24.09 -3.90 10.64
C SER A 136 25.06 -2.79 10.28
N GLY A 137 25.04 -1.60 10.90
CA GLY A 137 26.08 -0.55 10.73
C GLY A 137 26.46 -0.21 9.28
N ALA A 138 25.60 -0.55 8.31
CA ALA A 138 25.89 -0.56 6.89
C ALA A 138 25.20 0.64 6.25
N THR A 139 25.91 1.75 6.17
CA THR A 139 25.55 2.86 5.27
C THR A 139 25.65 2.34 3.84
N GLY A 140 24.55 2.36 3.08
CA GLY A 140 24.55 1.89 1.68
C GLY A 140 23.26 1.22 1.20
N CYS A 141 23.34 0.62 0.02
CA CYS A 141 22.28 -0.22 -0.53
C CYS A 141 22.43 -1.65 0.02
N VAL A 142 21.40 -2.14 0.70
CA VAL A 142 21.32 -3.47 1.29
C VAL A 142 20.22 -4.24 0.55
N HIS A 143 20.51 -5.46 0.11
CA HIS A 143 19.48 -6.32 -0.44
C HIS A 143 18.74 -7.06 0.68
N GLU A 144 17.48 -7.43 0.41
CA GLU A 144 16.70 -8.28 1.31
C GLU A 144 17.48 -9.54 1.76
N ASP A 145 18.28 -10.13 0.86
CA ASP A 145 19.09 -11.34 1.12
C ASP A 145 20.23 -11.10 2.13
N ASP A 146 20.61 -9.85 2.36
CA ASP A 146 21.68 -9.46 3.28
C ASP A 146 21.15 -9.17 4.70
N LEU A 147 19.83 -9.10 4.86
CA LEU A 147 19.16 -8.87 6.14
C LEU A 147 18.68 -10.19 6.76
N PRO A 148 18.59 -10.27 8.10
CA PRO A 148 17.92 -11.39 8.76
C PRO A 148 16.47 -11.51 8.25
N GLU A 149 16.03 -12.72 7.93
CA GLU A 149 14.66 -13.00 7.45
C GLU A 149 13.58 -12.37 8.36
N VAL A 150 13.80 -12.43 9.68
CA VAL A 150 12.91 -11.84 10.69
C VAL A 150 12.78 -10.31 10.54
N GLU A 151 13.87 -9.63 10.17
CA GLU A 151 13.88 -8.17 10.01
C GLU A 151 13.14 -7.74 8.73
N VAL A 152 13.36 -8.46 7.65
CA VAL A 152 12.65 -8.26 6.37
C VAL A 152 11.16 -8.45 6.55
N GLU A 153 10.75 -9.54 7.21
CA GLU A 153 9.34 -9.84 7.40
C GLU A 153 8.66 -8.80 8.28
N ALA A 154 9.31 -8.35 9.36
CA ALA A 154 8.80 -7.29 10.21
C ALA A 154 8.59 -5.97 9.44
N LEU A 155 9.52 -5.63 8.53
CA LEU A 155 9.43 -4.43 7.71
C LEU A 155 8.30 -4.52 6.68
N LYS A 156 8.08 -5.70 6.09
CA LYS A 156 6.97 -5.96 5.17
C LYS A 156 5.63 -5.91 5.89
N GLU A 157 5.51 -6.56 7.05
CA GLU A 157 4.29 -6.52 7.86
C GLU A 157 3.95 -5.09 8.29
N ALA A 158 4.94 -4.31 8.73
CA ALA A 158 4.71 -2.91 9.05
C ALA A 158 4.17 -2.10 7.85
N PHE A 159 4.71 -2.33 6.64
CA PHE A 159 4.15 -1.71 5.44
C PHE A 159 2.73 -2.20 5.15
N PHE A 160 2.45 -3.50 5.30
CA PHE A 160 1.12 -4.05 5.08
C PHE A 160 0.09 -3.44 6.04
N ASP A 161 0.45 -3.21 7.30
CA ASP A 161 -0.42 -2.56 8.27
C ASP A 161 -0.84 -1.15 7.79
N THR A 162 0.08 -0.40 7.16
CA THR A 162 -0.23 0.94 6.62
C THR A 162 -1.28 0.94 5.51
N LEU A 163 -1.44 -0.18 4.79
CA LEU A 163 -2.44 -0.33 3.74
C LEU A 163 -3.87 -0.29 4.28
N PHE A 164 -4.03 -0.54 5.59
CA PHE A 164 -5.31 -0.66 6.27
C PHE A 164 -5.53 0.43 7.32
N TRP A 165 -4.71 1.49 7.28
CA TRP A 165 -4.95 2.67 8.09
C TRP A 165 -6.30 3.32 7.77
N HIS A 166 -7.00 3.76 8.81
CA HIS A 166 -8.29 4.41 8.67
C HIS A 166 -8.15 5.73 7.88
N ASP A 167 -9.04 5.95 6.90
CA ASP A 167 -9.06 7.13 6.02
C ASP A 167 -7.74 7.45 5.30
N ALA A 168 -6.83 6.47 5.21
CA ALA A 168 -5.52 6.72 4.64
C ALA A 168 -5.57 7.03 3.15
N GLN A 169 -4.71 7.94 2.74
CA GLN A 169 -4.57 8.44 1.38
C GLN A 169 -3.19 8.03 0.85
N PHE A 170 -3.13 7.72 -0.43
CA PHE A 170 -1.88 7.55 -1.13
C PHE A 170 -1.63 8.70 -2.10
N GLU A 171 -0.37 9.00 -2.31
CA GLU A 171 0.14 9.93 -3.32
C GLU A 171 1.32 9.28 -4.03
N PHE A 172 1.32 9.28 -5.36
CA PHE A 172 2.47 8.86 -6.16
C PHE A 172 3.01 10.04 -6.96
N LEU A 173 4.28 10.35 -6.72
CA LEU A 173 5.04 11.37 -7.41
C LEU A 173 5.97 10.72 -8.44
N LEU A 174 5.65 10.88 -9.72
CA LEU A 174 6.45 10.35 -10.82
C LEU A 174 7.84 11.01 -10.87
N ASP A 175 8.87 10.18 -11.03
CA ASP A 175 10.29 10.55 -11.11
C ASP A 175 10.78 11.45 -9.96
N ALA A 176 10.07 11.41 -8.83
CA ALA A 176 10.50 12.01 -7.58
C ALA A 176 11.19 10.94 -6.74
N LEU A 177 12.51 10.94 -6.73
CA LEU A 177 13.32 10.19 -5.78
C LEU A 177 14.09 11.18 -4.88
N PRO A 178 14.38 10.84 -3.62
CA PRO A 178 15.24 11.65 -2.77
C PRO A 178 16.61 11.90 -3.42
N GLU A 179 17.23 13.05 -3.15
CA GLU A 179 18.55 13.40 -3.71
C GLU A 179 19.63 12.40 -3.27
N ASP A 180 19.51 11.89 -2.05
CA ASP A 180 20.34 10.86 -1.42
C ASP A 180 19.94 9.42 -1.81
N PHE A 181 18.99 9.22 -2.73
CA PHE A 181 18.50 7.88 -3.05
C PHE A 181 19.55 6.99 -3.74
N GLU A 182 20.36 7.57 -4.62
CA GLU A 182 21.40 6.85 -5.38
C GLU A 182 22.64 6.57 -4.53
N GLU A 183 23.05 7.57 -3.76
CA GLU A 183 24.21 7.57 -2.89
C GLU A 183 23.75 7.94 -1.47
N PRO A 184 23.20 6.98 -0.71
CA PRO A 184 22.66 7.26 0.61
C PRO A 184 23.77 7.56 1.60
N GLU A 185 23.94 8.84 1.91
CA GLU A 185 24.78 9.30 3.03
C GLU A 185 23.97 9.27 4.33
N GLY A 186 24.33 8.40 5.27
CA GLY A 186 23.58 8.25 6.53
C GLY A 186 22.17 7.70 6.34
N ALA A 187 21.98 6.89 5.30
CA ALA A 187 20.74 6.17 5.05
C ALA A 187 21.02 4.74 4.57
N THR A 188 20.05 3.87 4.81
CA THR A 188 20.01 2.50 4.33
C THR A 188 18.91 2.39 3.27
N ARG A 189 19.27 1.98 2.04
CA ARG A 189 18.30 1.63 0.99
C ARG A 189 18.11 0.12 0.98
N ILE A 190 16.91 -0.34 1.29
CA ILE A 190 16.56 -1.76 1.32
C ILE A 190 15.80 -2.10 0.05
N ALA A 191 16.41 -2.89 -0.83
CA ALA A 191 15.74 -3.42 -2.00
C ALA A 191 14.83 -4.57 -1.58
N LEU A 192 13.52 -4.40 -1.70
CA LEU A 192 12.57 -5.48 -1.52
C LEU A 192 12.60 -6.33 -2.79
N HIS A 193 12.53 -7.66 -2.69
CA HIS A 193 12.35 -8.54 -3.85
C HIS A 193 10.98 -8.27 -4.51
N SER A 194 10.97 -7.22 -5.32
CA SER A 194 9.86 -6.31 -5.56
C SER A 194 8.66 -6.97 -6.21
N SER A 195 8.89 -7.96 -7.07
CA SER A 195 7.79 -8.63 -7.76
C SER A 195 6.94 -9.49 -6.83
N ARG A 196 7.55 -10.23 -5.89
CA ARG A 196 6.79 -11.07 -4.94
C ARG A 196 6.10 -10.21 -3.90
N PHE A 197 6.82 -9.22 -3.37
CA PHE A 197 6.27 -8.28 -2.39
C PHE A 197 5.06 -7.51 -2.95
N LEU A 198 5.18 -6.91 -4.14
CA LEU A 198 4.08 -6.17 -4.75
C LEU A 198 2.87 -7.06 -5.06
N LEU A 199 3.10 -8.32 -5.48
CA LEU A 199 2.01 -9.29 -5.65
C LEU A 199 1.32 -9.60 -4.32
N GLN A 200 2.05 -9.70 -3.21
CA GLN A 200 1.46 -9.86 -1.88
C GLN A 200 0.64 -8.63 -1.47
N VAL A 201 1.14 -7.41 -1.71
CA VAL A 201 0.41 -6.16 -1.45
C VAL A 201 -0.91 -6.14 -2.22
N VAL A 202 -0.85 -6.39 -3.53
CA VAL A 202 -2.03 -6.46 -4.40
C VAL A 202 -3.01 -7.52 -3.91
N GLY A 203 -2.51 -8.72 -3.57
CA GLY A 203 -3.33 -9.82 -3.06
C GLY A 203 -4.05 -9.46 -1.76
N ARG A 204 -3.35 -8.85 -0.80
CA ARG A 204 -3.95 -8.39 0.47
C ARG A 204 -5.01 -7.32 0.26
N LEU A 205 -4.77 -6.35 -0.62
CA LEU A 205 -5.75 -5.31 -0.95
C LEU A 205 -7.01 -5.89 -1.62
N GLN A 206 -6.85 -6.84 -2.55
CA GLN A 206 -7.96 -7.52 -3.21
C GLN A 206 -8.76 -8.39 -2.23
N GLU A 207 -8.06 -9.14 -1.38
CA GLU A 207 -8.71 -9.95 -0.36
C GLU A 207 -9.52 -9.09 0.61
N TRP A 208 -8.97 -7.96 1.05
CA TRP A 208 -9.70 -7.03 1.89
C TRP A 208 -10.94 -6.47 1.19
N ASP A 209 -10.83 -6.11 -0.08
CA ASP A 209 -11.95 -5.65 -0.89
C ASP A 209 -13.05 -6.73 -1.04
N GLU A 210 -12.69 -8.01 -1.13
CA GLU A 210 -13.65 -9.12 -1.10
C GLU A 210 -14.27 -9.31 0.29
N LEU A 211 -13.44 -9.47 1.32
CA LEU A 211 -13.87 -9.69 2.70
C LEU A 211 -14.73 -8.55 3.21
N SER A 212 -14.34 -7.30 2.96
CA SER A 212 -15.08 -6.12 3.42
C SER A 212 -16.49 -6.05 2.83
N ARG A 213 -16.72 -6.52 1.59
CA ARG A 213 -18.08 -6.65 1.04
C ARG A 213 -18.90 -7.70 1.75
N GLU A 214 -18.27 -8.81 2.14
CA GLU A 214 -18.93 -9.89 2.84
C GLU A 214 -19.25 -9.51 4.30
N VAL A 215 -18.26 -8.99 5.04
CA VAL A 215 -18.38 -8.65 6.47
C VAL A 215 -18.89 -7.23 6.70
N GLY A 216 -19.05 -6.43 5.66
CA GLY A 216 -19.63 -5.08 5.75
C GLY A 216 -18.69 -3.96 6.17
N GLY A 217 -17.38 -4.15 5.96
CA GLY A 217 -16.30 -3.19 6.21
C GLY A 217 -15.89 -3.05 7.68
N GLU A 218 -14.92 -2.17 7.96
CA GLU A 218 -14.34 -1.95 9.29
C GLU A 218 -15.37 -1.52 10.34
N GLN A 219 -16.40 -0.79 9.91
CA GLN A 219 -17.43 -0.24 10.78
C GLN A 219 -18.51 -1.26 11.13
N ALA A 220 -18.44 -2.49 10.59
CA ALA A 220 -19.38 -3.54 10.92
C ALA A 220 -19.22 -3.99 12.38
N VAL A 221 -20.34 -4.10 13.07
CA VAL A 221 -20.42 -4.55 14.46
C VAL A 221 -21.12 -5.88 14.51
N TYR A 222 -20.55 -6.83 15.26
CA TYR A 222 -21.03 -8.19 15.34
C TYR A 222 -21.32 -8.62 16.77
N ARG A 223 -22.29 -9.49 16.93
CA ARG A 223 -22.65 -10.10 18.20
C ARG A 223 -22.94 -11.59 18.04
N PHE A 224 -22.51 -12.38 19.02
CA PHE A 224 -22.93 -13.78 19.13
C PHE A 224 -24.43 -13.92 19.34
N ALA A 225 -25.04 -14.87 18.62
CA ALA A 225 -26.46 -15.16 18.76
C ALA A 225 -26.82 -15.60 20.19
N THR A 226 -25.95 -16.39 20.82
CA THR A 226 -26.13 -16.88 22.20
C THR A 226 -24.79 -16.99 22.95
N PRO A 227 -24.79 -16.99 24.30
CA PRO A 227 -23.59 -17.28 25.08
C PRO A 227 -23.00 -18.67 24.80
N ALA A 228 -23.84 -19.67 24.47
CA ALA A 228 -23.38 -21.01 24.12
C ALA A 228 -22.60 -21.00 22.79
N ALA A 229 -23.08 -20.28 21.78
CA ALA A 229 -22.38 -20.08 20.51
C ALA A 229 -21.01 -19.40 20.71
N LYS A 230 -20.91 -18.46 21.66
CA LYS A 230 -19.64 -17.83 22.02
C LYS A 230 -18.65 -18.82 22.64
N LEU A 231 -19.12 -19.69 23.54
CA LEU A 231 -18.27 -20.72 24.14
C LEU A 231 -17.80 -21.76 23.12
N GLU A 232 -18.68 -22.18 22.22
CA GLU A 232 -18.35 -23.08 21.11
C GLU A 232 -17.30 -22.46 20.18
N ALA A 233 -17.47 -21.16 19.86
CA ALA A 233 -16.51 -20.42 19.06
C ALA A 233 -15.13 -20.38 19.71
N VAL A 234 -15.04 -20.02 21.00
CA VAL A 234 -13.76 -19.90 21.71
C VAL A 234 -12.98 -21.22 21.77
N GLN A 235 -13.67 -22.36 21.73
CA GLN A 235 -13.03 -23.68 21.74
C GLN A 235 -12.57 -24.15 20.36
N THR A 236 -13.12 -23.59 19.29
CA THR A 236 -13.05 -24.18 17.94
C THR A 236 -12.53 -23.22 16.88
N PHE A 237 -12.66 -21.92 17.09
CA PHE A 237 -12.43 -20.86 16.09
C PHE A 237 -11.48 -19.80 16.62
N GLY A 238 -10.49 -19.43 15.80
CA GLY A 238 -9.69 -18.22 15.95
C GLY A 238 -9.03 -17.97 17.32
N PRO A 239 -8.46 -16.78 17.51
CA PRO A 239 -7.88 -16.36 18.78
C PRO A 239 -8.96 -16.04 19.83
N PRO A 240 -8.88 -16.60 21.05
CA PRO A 240 -9.86 -16.35 22.13
C PRO A 240 -10.04 -14.86 22.46
N GLU A 241 -8.97 -14.07 22.38
CA GLU A 241 -8.93 -12.64 22.65
C GLU A 241 -9.92 -11.90 21.73
N LEU A 242 -9.89 -12.21 20.43
CA LEU A 242 -10.84 -11.66 19.46
C LEU A 242 -12.28 -12.05 19.80
N LEU A 243 -12.53 -13.33 20.03
CA LEU A 243 -13.89 -13.84 20.25
C LEU A 243 -14.52 -13.30 21.54
N THR A 244 -13.71 -13.07 22.57
CA THR A 244 -14.19 -12.49 23.83
C THR A 244 -14.65 -11.05 23.67
N LEU A 245 -14.09 -10.30 22.71
CA LEU A 245 -14.44 -8.90 22.44
C LEU A 245 -15.67 -8.73 21.53
N ILE A 246 -16.08 -9.76 20.79
CA ILE A 246 -17.32 -9.70 19.98
C ILE A 246 -18.54 -9.68 20.92
N ASP A 247 -19.16 -8.51 21.08
CA ASP A 247 -20.26 -8.25 22.01
C ASP A 247 -21.41 -7.40 21.44
N GLY A 248 -21.29 -6.93 20.20
CA GLY A 248 -22.25 -6.05 19.54
C GLY A 248 -22.03 -4.56 19.77
N ARG A 249 -20.86 -4.14 20.27
CA ARG A 249 -20.51 -2.73 20.49
C ARG A 249 -19.25 -2.30 19.76
N ILE A 250 -18.31 -3.21 19.61
CA ILE A 250 -17.00 -2.97 19.03
C ILE A 250 -17.06 -3.25 17.52
N SER A 251 -16.59 -2.31 16.71
CA SER A 251 -16.50 -2.49 15.26
C SER A 251 -15.33 -3.40 14.88
N LEU A 252 -15.35 -3.94 13.66
CA LEU A 252 -14.32 -4.84 13.16
C LEU A 252 -12.93 -4.20 13.17
N GLY A 253 -12.82 -2.93 12.76
CA GLY A 253 -11.56 -2.17 12.84
C GLY A 253 -11.09 -1.96 14.29
N GLU A 254 -12.01 -1.72 15.21
CA GLU A 254 -11.66 -1.58 16.63
C GLU A 254 -11.28 -2.93 17.28
N LEU A 255 -11.86 -4.04 16.81
CA LEU A 255 -11.42 -5.37 17.23
C LEU A 255 -9.95 -5.61 16.86
N ALA A 256 -9.58 -5.35 15.60
CA ALA A 256 -8.21 -5.50 15.12
C ALA A 256 -7.21 -4.70 15.97
N ARG A 257 -7.51 -3.41 16.22
CA ARG A 257 -6.68 -2.55 17.07
C ARG A 257 -6.53 -3.06 18.50
N ARG A 258 -7.62 -3.51 19.13
CA ARG A 258 -7.60 -3.99 20.53
C ARG A 258 -6.90 -5.33 20.70
N THR A 259 -6.94 -6.18 19.70
CA THR A 259 -6.30 -7.50 19.76
C THR A 259 -4.87 -7.47 19.22
N GLY A 260 -4.47 -6.41 18.50
CA GLY A 260 -3.21 -6.37 17.76
C GLY A 260 -3.16 -7.37 16.61
N LEU A 261 -4.34 -7.77 16.09
CA LEU A 261 -4.43 -8.71 14.97
C LEU A 261 -4.62 -7.94 13.66
N GLU A 262 -4.14 -8.50 12.56
CA GLU A 262 -4.36 -7.93 11.23
C GLU A 262 -5.86 -7.88 10.92
N ILE A 263 -6.30 -6.79 10.27
CA ILE A 263 -7.71 -6.61 9.89
C ILE A 263 -8.23 -7.76 9.00
N LEU A 264 -7.36 -8.30 8.12
CA LEU A 264 -7.66 -9.44 7.28
C LEU A 264 -7.93 -10.70 8.11
N GLU A 265 -7.11 -10.96 9.13
CA GLU A 265 -7.30 -12.10 10.03
C GLU A 265 -8.64 -11.97 10.78
N VAL A 266 -8.91 -10.80 11.35
CA VAL A 266 -10.17 -10.52 12.04
C VAL A 266 -11.36 -10.72 11.10
N ALA A 267 -11.30 -10.20 9.87
CA ALA A 267 -12.36 -10.32 8.88
C ALA A 267 -12.59 -11.77 8.44
N ARG A 268 -11.53 -12.57 8.26
CA ARG A 268 -11.64 -14.02 7.97
C ARG A 268 -12.38 -14.74 9.08
N VAL A 269 -11.99 -14.53 10.34
CA VAL A 269 -12.64 -15.16 11.50
C VAL A 269 -14.12 -14.75 11.58
N VAL A 270 -14.42 -13.46 11.41
CA VAL A 270 -15.81 -12.95 11.42
C VAL A 270 -16.63 -13.54 10.27
N ARG A 271 -16.07 -13.62 9.06
CA ARG A 271 -16.73 -14.26 7.91
C ARG A 271 -17.07 -15.72 8.21
N ASP A 272 -16.11 -16.48 8.76
CA ASP A 272 -16.28 -17.89 9.04
C ASP A 272 -17.38 -18.11 10.08
N LEU A 273 -17.35 -17.36 11.20
CA LEU A 273 -18.38 -17.38 12.24
C LEU A 273 -19.77 -17.00 11.71
N ARG A 274 -19.84 -16.03 10.79
CA ARG A 274 -21.10 -15.62 10.16
C ARG A 274 -21.64 -16.69 9.23
N THR A 275 -20.77 -17.34 8.47
CA THR A 275 -21.15 -18.41 7.51
C THR A 275 -21.83 -19.59 8.23
N ILE A 276 -21.37 -19.91 9.44
CA ILE A 276 -21.98 -20.93 10.29
C ILE A 276 -23.07 -20.40 11.25
N ASN A 277 -23.46 -19.13 11.11
CA ASN A 277 -24.51 -18.47 11.89
C ASN A 277 -24.26 -18.39 13.41
N LEU A 278 -23.01 -18.36 13.87
CA LEU A 278 -22.70 -18.14 15.30
C LEU A 278 -22.81 -16.66 15.70
N ILE A 279 -22.56 -15.75 14.74
CA ILE A 279 -22.66 -14.31 14.93
C ILE A 279 -23.61 -13.67 13.92
N ALA A 280 -24.20 -12.54 14.32
CA ALA A 280 -25.01 -11.70 13.46
C ALA A 280 -24.51 -10.26 13.52
N ARG A 281 -24.69 -9.52 12.41
CA ARG A 281 -24.44 -8.08 12.36
C ARG A 281 -25.52 -7.36 13.18
N VAL A 282 -25.11 -6.36 13.96
CA VAL A 282 -25.98 -5.52 14.80
C VAL A 282 -26.38 -4.26 14.05
#